data_AF-A0A2E4XXA0-F1
#
_entry.id   AF-A0A2E4XXA0-F1
#
_cell.length_a   1.000
_cell.length_b   1.000
_cell.length_c   1.000
_cell.angle_alpha   90.00
_cell.angle_beta   90.00
_cell.angle_gamma   90.00
#
_symmetry.space_group_name_H-M   'P 1'
#
loop_
_entity.id
_entity.type
_entity.pdbx_description
1 polymer ?
#
loop_
_entity_poly.entity_id
_entity_poly.type
_entity_poly.pdbx_seq_one_letter_code
_entity_poly.pdbx_strand_id
1 'polypeptide(L)'
;MNGTAARTKREVHAICISYCRSSLNLRRKTIVADLHNFLSLTQALCKYATGVVADENRLLFEYIEKELPLEIFRFASGDEFNGWEVPQNWRVQTAELWRDNELVFDGTAHTLGVARYSKSFEGDLTWDELKPHLVTNSNLPDAYMFHCMWQYRPWDADWALGIPYKIYTHLGPGRYRINLKTEYEPGEMLVAHHIKPGRSDKTIILQSNTCHPHMANDGFAGTAVLIRLFQWLATQDTYYSYRLVLGPEHLGTVFYLRDHSLDEINSFVCGLFEEMPGTEGPLKATSTFLGGHVVDAAIANAMRHHSRRFEIAPWRMGAGNDEVVWEAPGYEVPFVELTRSESIEQPFREYHSSLDSPGLMNVDQLNEIFDVLKQTVITLEGNAVMHRKFNGLICLSNPKFDLYMERPDPTVPKNISEDSEKWGHLLDCLFRYFDGKTTILDVATQHDLPFEALHRYLQRFEEKGLISLSFQEMPRVKVVHV
;
A
#
# COMPACT_ATOMS: atom_id res chain seq x y z
N MET A 1 -39.06 4.74 48.97
CA MET A 1 -39.44 4.34 47.60
C MET A 1 -39.01 5.44 46.64
N ASN A 2 -38.22 5.03 45.65
CA ASN A 2 -37.90 5.65 44.36
C ASN A 2 -37.39 7.11 44.31
N GLY A 3 -36.08 7.23 44.16
CA GLY A 3 -35.41 8.38 43.54
C GLY A 3 -34.47 7.89 42.44
N THR A 4 -34.93 7.94 41.20
CA THR A 4 -34.19 7.66 39.96
C THR A 4 -33.24 8.82 39.64
N ALA A 5 -31.94 8.53 39.47
CA ALA A 5 -30.97 9.46 38.91
C ALA A 5 -30.51 8.96 37.53
N ALA A 6 -30.91 9.67 36.48
CA ALA A 6 -30.44 9.47 35.13
C ALA A 6 -28.97 9.93 35.02
N ARG A 7 -28.05 9.01 34.70
CA ARG A 7 -26.68 9.35 34.28
C ARG A 7 -26.70 9.81 32.83
N THR A 8 -26.05 10.93 32.56
CA THR A 8 -25.97 11.55 31.23
C THR A 8 -24.96 10.82 30.33
N LYS A 9 -25.23 10.79 29.02
CA LYS A 9 -24.42 10.13 27.97
C LYS A 9 -22.92 10.49 27.97
N ARG A 10 -22.51 11.60 28.60
CA ARG A 10 -21.10 12.02 28.68
C ARG A 10 -20.25 11.19 29.67
N GLU A 11 -20.83 10.65 30.74
CA GLU A 11 -20.07 9.84 31.71
C GLU A 11 -19.80 8.42 31.20
N VAL A 12 -20.68 7.88 30.36
CA VAL A 12 -20.48 6.55 29.73
C VAL A 12 -19.36 6.58 28.69
N HIS A 13 -19.20 7.71 27.98
CA HIS A 13 -18.15 7.89 26.98
C HIS A 13 -16.74 8.01 27.61
N ALA A 14 -16.62 8.69 28.75
CA ALA A 14 -15.34 8.85 29.45
C ALA A 14 -14.82 7.54 30.09
N ILE A 15 -15.74 6.66 30.52
CA ILE A 15 -15.39 5.36 31.13
C ILE A 15 -14.93 4.37 30.06
N CYS A 16 -15.51 4.37 28.85
CA CYS A 16 -15.04 3.55 27.72
C CYS A 16 -13.63 3.93 27.25
N ILE A 17 -13.30 5.23 27.20
CA ILE A 17 -11.96 5.69 26.78
C ILE A 17 -10.87 5.28 27.79
N SER A 18 -11.19 5.29 29.09
CA SER A 18 -10.26 4.86 30.16
C SER A 18 -10.02 3.34 30.16
N TYR A 19 -11.07 2.55 29.92
CA TYR A 19 -10.94 1.09 29.79
C TYR A 19 -10.18 0.69 28.52
N CYS A 20 -10.37 1.41 27.41
CA CYS A 20 -9.62 1.18 26.16
C CYS A 20 -8.12 1.50 26.34
N ARG A 21 -7.77 2.60 27.03
CA ARG A 21 -6.37 2.96 27.31
C ARG A 21 -5.66 1.98 28.26
N SER A 22 -6.38 1.38 29.21
CA SER A 22 -5.80 0.40 30.15
C SER A 22 -5.67 -1.01 29.54
N SER A 23 -6.59 -1.42 28.66
CA SER A 23 -6.48 -2.67 27.90
C SER A 23 -5.41 -2.61 26.81
N LEU A 24 -5.22 -1.46 26.16
CA LEU A 24 -4.11 -1.18 25.23
C LEU A 24 -2.73 -1.28 25.92
N ASN A 25 -2.63 -0.85 27.18
CA ASN A 25 -1.37 -0.94 27.93
C ASN A 25 -1.08 -2.35 28.48
N LEU A 26 -2.09 -3.20 28.72
CA LEU A 26 -1.85 -4.58 29.16
C LEU A 26 -1.46 -5.54 28.01
N ARG A 27 -1.80 -5.22 26.75
CA ARG A 27 -1.33 -5.98 25.57
C ARG A 27 0.05 -5.56 25.05
N ARG A 28 0.67 -4.51 25.61
CA ARG A 28 2.05 -4.09 25.28
C ARG A 28 3.16 -5.04 25.74
N LYS A 29 2.84 -6.18 26.35
CA LYS A 29 3.83 -7.23 26.67
C LYS A 29 4.22 -8.01 25.42
N THR A 30 5.23 -7.47 24.73
CA THR A 30 6.37 -8.19 24.16
C THR A 30 6.05 -9.27 23.13
N ILE A 31 5.73 -8.84 21.91
CA ILE A 31 6.40 -9.39 20.75
C ILE A 31 7.20 -8.22 20.17
N VAL A 32 8.49 -8.12 20.48
CA VAL A 32 9.39 -7.37 19.59
C VAL A 32 9.47 -8.25 18.36
N ALA A 33 8.50 -8.08 17.46
CA ALA A 33 8.46 -8.83 16.22
C ALA A 33 9.73 -8.48 15.47
N ASP A 34 10.38 -9.49 14.88
CA ASP A 34 11.41 -9.22 13.89
C ASP A 34 10.74 -8.44 12.75
N LEU A 35 11.02 -7.13 12.69
CA LEU A 35 10.37 -6.22 11.75
C LEU A 35 10.74 -6.54 10.29
N HIS A 36 11.79 -7.33 10.07
CA HIS A 36 12.31 -7.68 8.74
C HIS A 36 11.89 -9.07 8.26
N ASN A 37 11.05 -9.79 9.01
CA ASN A 37 10.58 -11.13 8.63
C ASN A 37 9.46 -11.12 7.57
N PHE A 38 9.49 -10.16 6.64
CA PHE A 38 8.46 -9.92 5.62
C PHE A 38 8.07 -11.20 4.89
N LEU A 39 9.06 -11.96 4.41
CA LEU A 39 8.84 -13.21 3.68
C LEU A 39 8.01 -14.23 4.47
N SER A 40 8.26 -14.36 5.78
CA SER A 40 7.52 -15.31 6.61
C SER A 40 6.06 -14.87 6.78
N LEU A 41 5.81 -13.56 6.90
CA LEU A 41 4.46 -13.04 6.96
C LEU A 41 3.75 -13.19 5.61
N THR A 42 4.39 -12.82 4.50
CA THR A 42 3.87 -13.03 3.14
C THR A 42 3.49 -14.50 2.94
N GLN A 43 4.38 -15.44 3.28
CA GLN A 43 4.09 -16.89 3.21
C GLN A 43 2.87 -17.30 4.02
N ALA A 44 2.59 -16.66 5.16
CA ALA A 44 1.41 -16.95 5.95
C ALA A 44 0.13 -16.39 5.35
N LEU A 45 0.19 -15.17 4.80
CA LEU A 45 -0.95 -14.50 4.16
C LEU A 45 -1.32 -15.15 2.81
N CYS A 46 -0.35 -15.61 2.02
CA CYS A 46 -0.58 -16.29 0.74
C CYS A 46 -1.28 -17.66 0.87
N LYS A 47 -1.44 -18.21 2.07
CA LYS A 47 -2.13 -19.50 2.24
C LYS A 47 -3.63 -19.44 1.96
N TYR A 48 -4.20 -18.24 1.90
CA TYR A 48 -5.63 -18.05 1.80
C TYR A 48 -6.10 -17.84 0.35
N ALA A 49 -7.20 -18.51 -0.01
CA ALA A 49 -7.90 -18.39 -1.28
C ALA A 49 -8.87 -17.20 -1.24
N THR A 50 -8.32 -15.99 -1.22
CA THR A 50 -9.07 -14.74 -1.06
C THR A 50 -9.78 -14.27 -2.33
N GLY A 51 -10.56 -13.21 -2.19
CA GLY A 51 -11.33 -12.58 -3.25
C GLY A 51 -11.98 -11.29 -2.80
N VAL A 52 -12.81 -10.71 -3.66
CA VAL A 52 -13.69 -9.60 -3.27
C VAL A 52 -14.67 -10.07 -2.17
N VAL A 53 -15.38 -11.17 -2.44
CA VAL A 53 -16.15 -11.94 -1.47
C VAL A 53 -15.67 -13.39 -1.56
N ALA A 54 -15.18 -13.93 -0.44
CA ALA A 54 -14.69 -15.30 -0.36
C ALA A 54 -14.73 -15.82 1.09
N ASP A 55 -14.95 -17.12 1.27
CA ASP A 55 -15.03 -17.75 2.59
C ASP A 55 -13.76 -17.54 3.43
N GLU A 56 -12.59 -17.58 2.79
CA GLU A 56 -11.30 -17.49 3.47
C GLU A 56 -10.89 -16.06 3.83
N ASN A 57 -11.59 -15.02 3.35
CA ASN A 57 -11.31 -13.65 3.73
C ASN A 57 -11.39 -13.46 5.25
N ARG A 58 -12.34 -14.10 5.92
CA ARG A 58 -12.45 -14.05 7.39
C ARG A 58 -11.21 -14.65 8.07
N LEU A 59 -10.71 -15.78 7.56
CA LEU A 59 -9.54 -16.45 8.12
C LEU A 59 -8.26 -15.62 7.92
N LEU A 60 -8.14 -14.94 6.77
CA LEU A 60 -7.07 -13.97 6.53
C LEU A 60 -7.11 -12.85 7.59
N PHE A 61 -8.25 -12.18 7.77
CA PHE A 61 -8.33 -11.07 8.71
C PHE A 61 -8.15 -11.50 10.17
N GLU A 62 -8.59 -12.71 10.55
CA GLU A 62 -8.28 -13.32 11.85
C GLU A 62 -6.77 -13.60 12.03
N TYR A 63 -6.06 -13.90 10.95
CA TYR A 63 -4.61 -14.01 10.98
C TYR A 63 -3.97 -12.63 11.19
N ILE A 64 -4.36 -11.64 10.38
CA ILE A 64 -3.82 -10.28 10.47
C ILE A 64 -4.11 -9.65 11.84
N GLU A 65 -5.26 -9.93 12.46
CA GLU A 65 -5.61 -9.41 13.79
C GLU A 65 -4.62 -9.82 14.89
N LYS A 66 -3.89 -10.93 14.70
CA LYS A 66 -2.81 -11.38 15.59
C LYS A 66 -1.56 -10.50 15.48
N GLU A 67 -1.34 -9.89 14.32
CA GLU A 67 -0.21 -9.00 14.02
C GLU A 67 -0.53 -7.54 14.39
N LEU A 68 -1.75 -7.08 14.11
CA LEU A 68 -2.26 -5.73 14.38
C LEU A 68 -3.75 -5.75 14.69
N PRO A 69 -4.25 -5.00 15.71
CA PRO A 69 -5.68 -4.96 16.01
C PRO A 69 -6.46 -4.27 14.89
N LEU A 70 -7.51 -4.90 14.40
CA LEU A 70 -8.31 -4.43 13.27
C LEU A 70 -9.73 -4.04 13.71
N GLU A 71 -10.28 -3.01 13.07
CA GLU A 71 -11.73 -2.81 12.98
C GLU A 71 -12.18 -3.25 11.58
N ILE A 72 -13.22 -4.09 11.53
CA ILE A 72 -13.69 -4.76 10.32
C ILE A 72 -15.05 -4.20 9.91
N PHE A 73 -15.12 -3.72 8.67
CA PHE A 73 -16.30 -3.28 7.96
C PHE A 73 -16.81 -4.41 7.07
N ARG A 74 -18.14 -4.56 7.01
CA ARG A 74 -18.82 -5.64 6.31
C ARG A 74 -19.84 -5.04 5.36
N PHE A 75 -19.76 -5.43 4.10
CA PHE A 75 -20.68 -5.01 3.05
C PHE A 75 -21.36 -6.24 2.46
N ALA A 76 -22.68 -6.24 2.41
CA ALA A 76 -23.44 -7.43 2.00
C ALA A 76 -23.41 -7.57 0.47
N SER A 77 -23.42 -8.79 -0.04
CA SER A 77 -23.63 -9.02 -1.47
C SER A 77 -24.93 -8.36 -1.95
N GLY A 78 -24.87 -7.65 -3.07
CA GLY A 78 -25.95 -6.82 -3.62
C GLY A 78 -25.99 -5.39 -3.10
N ASP A 79 -25.09 -5.00 -2.18
CA ASP A 79 -24.92 -3.59 -1.85
C ASP A 79 -24.42 -2.84 -3.09
N GLU A 80 -25.04 -1.69 -3.39
CA GLU A 80 -24.72 -0.88 -4.57
C GLU A 80 -24.26 0.53 -4.20
N PHE A 81 -23.32 1.09 -4.97
CA PHE A 81 -22.94 2.49 -4.88
C PHE A 81 -22.30 2.99 -6.18
N ASN A 82 -22.81 4.07 -6.76
CA ASN A 82 -22.30 4.66 -8.00
C ASN A 82 -22.11 3.65 -9.16
N GLY A 83 -22.97 2.63 -9.24
CA GLY A 83 -22.91 1.56 -10.24
C GLY A 83 -21.98 0.40 -9.90
N TRP A 84 -21.22 0.47 -8.81
CA TRP A 84 -20.53 -0.67 -8.24
C TRP A 84 -21.49 -1.55 -7.45
N GLU A 85 -21.31 -2.86 -7.53
CA GLU A 85 -22.10 -3.87 -6.81
C GLU A 85 -21.16 -4.79 -6.03
N VAL A 86 -21.45 -5.03 -4.75
CA VAL A 86 -20.75 -6.07 -3.98
C VAL A 86 -21.20 -7.43 -4.48
N PRO A 87 -20.30 -8.27 -5.02
CA PRO A 87 -20.73 -9.49 -5.70
C PRO A 87 -21.12 -10.60 -4.71
N GLN A 88 -21.83 -11.63 -5.20
CA GLN A 88 -22.17 -12.83 -4.42
C GLN A 88 -20.93 -13.63 -4.05
N ASN A 89 -20.91 -14.38 -2.95
CA ASN A 89 -19.85 -15.36 -2.69
C ASN A 89 -19.87 -16.46 -3.77
N TRP A 90 -18.72 -16.79 -4.35
CA TRP A 90 -18.63 -17.69 -5.49
C TRP A 90 -17.73 -18.90 -5.19
N ARG A 91 -18.21 -20.11 -5.50
CA ARG A 91 -17.48 -21.36 -5.30
C ARG A 91 -17.48 -22.22 -6.56
N VAL A 92 -16.41 -23.00 -6.71
CA VAL A 92 -16.30 -24.05 -7.72
C VAL A 92 -16.55 -25.39 -7.05
N GLN A 93 -17.57 -26.11 -7.50
CA GLN A 93 -17.92 -27.45 -7.03
C GLN A 93 -17.22 -28.51 -7.88
N THR A 94 -17.26 -28.35 -9.21
CA THR A 94 -16.57 -29.20 -10.18
C THR A 94 -16.10 -28.37 -11.37
N ALA A 95 -14.98 -28.75 -12.00
CA ALA A 95 -14.45 -28.08 -13.18
C ALA A 95 -13.69 -29.08 -14.05
N GLU A 96 -14.41 -30.01 -14.66
CA GLU A 96 -13.81 -31.12 -15.39
C GLU A 96 -13.90 -30.91 -16.90
N LEU A 97 -12.79 -31.12 -17.60
CA LEU A 97 -12.70 -31.17 -19.05
C LEU A 97 -12.32 -32.59 -19.47
N TRP A 98 -13.21 -33.24 -20.19
CA TRP A 98 -13.06 -34.62 -20.64
C TRP A 98 -12.91 -34.70 -22.16
N ARG A 99 -12.12 -35.67 -22.63
CA ARG A 99 -11.98 -36.03 -24.05
C ARG A 99 -11.96 -37.54 -24.16
N ASP A 100 -12.79 -38.12 -25.03
CA ASP A 100 -12.81 -39.58 -25.28
C ASP A 100 -12.93 -40.45 -24.00
N ASN A 101 -13.67 -39.97 -22.99
CA ASN A 101 -13.80 -40.52 -21.63
C ASN A 101 -12.54 -40.48 -20.74
N GLU A 102 -11.52 -39.72 -21.13
CA GLU A 102 -10.36 -39.38 -20.32
C GLU A 102 -10.49 -37.96 -19.76
N LEU A 103 -10.22 -37.78 -18.47
CA LEU A 103 -10.15 -36.46 -17.84
C LEU A 103 -8.83 -35.81 -18.25
N VAL A 104 -8.90 -34.76 -19.08
CA VAL A 104 -7.71 -34.09 -19.60
C VAL A 104 -7.34 -32.84 -18.81
N PHE A 105 -8.27 -32.28 -18.03
CA PHE A 105 -7.99 -31.18 -17.11
C PHE A 105 -9.03 -31.12 -15.97
N ASP A 106 -8.54 -30.88 -14.76
CA ASP A 106 -9.33 -30.62 -13.55
C ASP A 106 -9.00 -29.21 -13.04
N GLY A 107 -9.95 -28.28 -13.24
CA GLY A 107 -9.85 -26.90 -12.81
C GLY A 107 -9.98 -26.71 -11.30
N THR A 108 -10.34 -27.74 -10.53
CA THR A 108 -10.36 -27.69 -9.06
C THR A 108 -8.98 -27.93 -8.43
N ALA A 109 -8.02 -28.39 -9.23
CA ALA A 109 -6.64 -28.63 -8.77
C ALA A 109 -5.89 -27.35 -8.34
N HIS A 110 -6.37 -26.17 -8.74
CA HIS A 110 -5.81 -24.88 -8.35
C HIS A 110 -6.90 -23.81 -8.29
N THR A 111 -6.81 -22.84 -7.37
CA THR A 111 -7.82 -21.75 -7.22
C THR A 111 -7.98 -20.86 -8.45
N LEU A 112 -6.96 -20.87 -9.33
CA LEU A 112 -6.92 -20.15 -10.60
C LEU A 112 -7.32 -21.03 -11.80
N GLY A 113 -7.70 -22.30 -11.58
CA GLY A 113 -8.10 -23.23 -12.63
C GLY A 113 -9.44 -22.89 -13.29
N VAL A 114 -10.22 -22.02 -12.67
CA VAL A 114 -11.48 -21.48 -13.20
C VAL A 114 -11.42 -19.96 -13.08
N ALA A 115 -11.78 -19.26 -14.16
CA ALA A 115 -11.90 -17.82 -14.12
C ALA A 115 -12.89 -17.40 -13.03
N ARG A 116 -12.52 -16.44 -12.18
CA ARG A 116 -13.31 -16.04 -11.03
C ARG A 116 -14.70 -15.60 -11.50
N TYR A 117 -15.74 -16.06 -10.81
CA TYR A 117 -17.15 -15.79 -11.14
C TYR A 117 -17.66 -16.46 -12.42
N SER A 118 -16.97 -17.49 -12.92
CA SER A 118 -17.49 -18.29 -14.03
C SER A 118 -18.88 -18.88 -13.72
N LYS A 119 -19.80 -18.81 -14.69
CA LYS A 119 -21.09 -19.49 -14.67
C LYS A 119 -20.92 -21.01 -14.79
N SER A 120 -21.93 -21.75 -14.36
CA SER A 120 -21.97 -23.21 -14.57
C SER A 120 -22.18 -23.51 -16.06
N PHE A 121 -21.53 -24.56 -16.54
CA PHE A 121 -21.69 -25.07 -17.89
C PHE A 121 -21.55 -26.60 -17.91
N GLU A 122 -22.53 -27.28 -18.49
CA GLU A 122 -22.52 -28.72 -18.72
C GLU A 122 -22.90 -28.99 -20.18
N GLY A 123 -22.02 -29.67 -20.91
CA GLY A 123 -22.28 -29.97 -22.32
C GLY A 123 -21.08 -30.51 -23.08
N ASP A 124 -21.35 -30.96 -24.31
CA ASP A 124 -20.32 -31.37 -25.26
C ASP A 124 -20.03 -30.22 -26.25
N LEU A 125 -18.76 -29.87 -26.42
CA LEU A 125 -18.28 -28.82 -27.33
C LEU A 125 -17.31 -29.39 -28.36
N THR A 126 -17.30 -28.80 -29.55
CA THR A 126 -16.19 -28.95 -30.50
C THR A 126 -14.98 -28.13 -30.04
N TRP A 127 -13.81 -28.40 -30.61
CA TRP A 127 -12.61 -27.61 -30.32
C TRP A 127 -12.77 -26.11 -30.60
N ASP A 128 -13.43 -25.74 -31.71
CA ASP A 128 -13.60 -24.34 -32.09
C ASP A 128 -14.54 -23.60 -31.13
N GLU A 129 -15.50 -24.31 -30.52
CA GLU A 129 -16.38 -23.77 -29.48
C GLU A 129 -15.68 -23.72 -28.12
N LEU A 130 -14.84 -24.70 -27.78
CA LEU A 130 -14.14 -24.75 -26.49
C LEU A 130 -12.99 -23.74 -26.39
N LYS A 131 -12.18 -23.64 -27.45
CA LYS A 131 -10.93 -22.86 -27.45
C LYS A 131 -11.09 -21.41 -26.94
N PRO A 132 -12.15 -20.65 -27.26
CA PRO A 132 -12.37 -19.31 -26.71
C PRO A 132 -12.56 -19.24 -25.19
N HIS A 133 -12.96 -20.34 -24.54
CA HIS A 133 -13.15 -20.44 -23.09
C HIS A 133 -11.88 -20.89 -22.34
N LEU A 134 -10.77 -21.13 -23.04
CA LEU A 134 -9.50 -21.54 -22.46
C LEU A 134 -8.55 -20.36 -22.33
N VAL A 135 -8.22 -19.99 -21.09
CA VAL A 135 -7.26 -18.93 -20.78
C VAL A 135 -5.92 -19.58 -20.46
N THR A 136 -4.87 -19.18 -21.17
CA THR A 136 -3.52 -19.76 -21.05
C THR A 136 -2.45 -18.73 -21.40
N ASN A 137 -1.19 -18.94 -20.98
CA ASN A 137 -0.06 -18.11 -21.36
C ASN A 137 1.14 -18.95 -21.83
N SER A 138 1.55 -18.80 -23.10
CA SER A 138 2.69 -19.56 -23.66
C SER A 138 4.04 -19.21 -23.06
N ASN A 139 4.19 -18.01 -22.48
CA ASN A 139 5.42 -17.57 -21.84
C ASN A 139 5.60 -18.17 -20.43
N LEU A 140 4.53 -18.67 -19.83
CA LEU A 140 4.48 -19.31 -18.52
C LEU A 140 3.80 -20.68 -18.64
N PRO A 141 4.45 -21.69 -19.25
CA PRO A 141 3.76 -22.87 -19.75
C PRO A 141 3.13 -23.76 -18.67
N ASP A 142 3.61 -23.66 -17.42
CA ASP A 142 3.13 -24.41 -16.28
C ASP A 142 2.17 -23.60 -15.37
N ALA A 143 1.90 -22.33 -15.70
CA ALA A 143 1.11 -21.44 -14.85
C ALA A 143 -0.39 -21.52 -15.11
N TYR A 144 -1.17 -21.38 -14.04
CA TYR A 144 -2.57 -20.99 -14.10
C TYR A 144 -2.68 -19.47 -14.13
N MET A 145 -3.54 -18.90 -14.97
CA MET A 145 -3.67 -17.45 -15.12
C MET A 145 -4.84 -16.90 -14.31
N PHE A 146 -4.64 -15.78 -13.64
CA PHE A 146 -5.67 -15.11 -12.85
C PHE A 146 -6.61 -14.30 -13.75
N HIS A 147 -7.77 -14.87 -14.06
CA HIS A 147 -8.85 -14.16 -14.75
C HIS A 147 -9.86 -13.62 -13.72
N CYS A 148 -9.66 -12.37 -13.30
CA CYS A 148 -10.34 -11.78 -12.14
C CYS A 148 -11.49 -10.82 -12.49
N MET A 149 -11.57 -10.34 -13.73
CA MET A 149 -12.41 -9.20 -14.12
C MET A 149 -13.90 -9.36 -13.79
N TRP A 150 -14.45 -10.57 -13.84
CA TRP A 150 -15.87 -10.80 -13.55
C TRP A 150 -16.24 -10.59 -12.07
N GLN A 151 -15.27 -10.50 -11.17
CA GLN A 151 -15.51 -10.07 -9.78
C GLN A 151 -15.96 -8.60 -9.70
N TYR A 152 -15.53 -7.76 -10.65
CA TYR A 152 -15.83 -6.32 -10.71
C TYR A 152 -16.98 -5.97 -11.65
N ARG A 153 -17.33 -6.89 -12.55
CA ARG A 153 -18.43 -6.79 -13.51
C ARG A 153 -19.19 -8.12 -13.61
N PRO A 154 -19.84 -8.57 -12.52
CA PRO A 154 -20.47 -9.88 -12.46
C PRO A 154 -21.61 -10.05 -13.49
N TRP A 155 -22.25 -8.96 -13.91
CA TRP A 155 -23.28 -8.97 -14.96
C TRP A 155 -22.75 -9.40 -16.34
N ASP A 156 -21.45 -9.22 -16.60
CA ASP A 156 -20.78 -9.63 -17.85
C ASP A 156 -20.16 -11.03 -17.76
N ALA A 157 -20.35 -11.75 -16.64
CA ALA A 157 -19.75 -13.05 -16.44
C ALA A 157 -20.22 -14.08 -17.46
N ASP A 158 -19.27 -14.80 -18.05
CA ASP A 158 -19.50 -16.04 -18.79
C ASP A 158 -18.81 -17.18 -18.03
N TRP A 159 -18.20 -18.17 -18.71
CA TRP A 159 -17.35 -19.16 -18.07
C TRP A 159 -16.02 -19.32 -18.81
N ALA A 160 -14.96 -19.60 -18.07
CA ALA A 160 -13.65 -19.89 -18.64
C ALA A 160 -12.80 -20.76 -17.70
N LEU A 161 -11.93 -21.58 -18.30
CA LEU A 161 -10.96 -22.42 -17.60
C LEU A 161 -9.55 -21.82 -17.75
N GLY A 162 -8.89 -21.57 -16.61
CA GLY A 162 -7.49 -21.19 -16.56
C GLY A 162 -6.63 -22.43 -16.69
N ILE A 163 -6.14 -22.73 -17.90
CA ILE A 163 -5.43 -23.98 -18.19
C ILE A 163 -3.95 -23.70 -18.47
N PRO A 164 -3.00 -24.44 -17.84
CA PRO A 164 -1.59 -24.35 -18.19
C PRO A 164 -1.35 -24.62 -19.67
N TYR A 165 -0.52 -23.80 -20.31
CA TYR A 165 -0.26 -23.88 -21.75
C TYR A 165 0.26 -25.25 -22.18
N LYS A 166 1.06 -25.89 -21.32
CA LYS A 166 1.56 -27.24 -21.56
C LYS A 166 0.44 -28.23 -21.77
N ILE A 167 -0.63 -28.17 -20.96
CA ILE A 167 -1.82 -29.02 -21.15
C ILE A 167 -2.55 -28.59 -22.43
N TYR A 168 -2.74 -27.28 -22.63
CA TYR A 168 -3.39 -26.74 -23.82
C TYR A 168 -2.74 -27.21 -25.13
N THR A 169 -1.41 -27.36 -25.20
CA THR A 169 -0.70 -27.84 -26.41
C THR A 169 -0.99 -29.30 -26.78
N HIS A 170 -1.54 -30.09 -25.85
CA HIS A 170 -1.99 -31.46 -26.12
C HIS A 170 -3.47 -31.54 -26.51
N LEU A 171 -4.19 -30.42 -26.43
CA LEU A 171 -5.56 -30.30 -26.92
C LEU A 171 -5.56 -29.97 -28.43
N GLY A 172 -6.71 -30.15 -29.06
CA GLY A 172 -6.88 -29.91 -30.50
C GLY A 172 -8.23 -30.37 -31.03
N PRO A 173 -8.40 -30.51 -32.36
CA PRO A 173 -9.65 -30.92 -32.98
C PRO A 173 -10.24 -32.19 -32.35
N GLY A 174 -11.53 -32.14 -32.01
CA GLY A 174 -12.22 -33.22 -31.32
C GLY A 174 -13.50 -32.73 -30.62
N ARG A 175 -14.15 -33.64 -29.90
CA ARG A 175 -15.27 -33.33 -29.00
C ARG A 175 -14.79 -33.41 -27.56
N TYR A 176 -15.23 -32.45 -26.76
CA TYR A 176 -14.91 -32.33 -25.34
C TYR A 176 -16.19 -32.27 -24.55
N ARG A 177 -16.22 -32.93 -23.39
CA ARG A 177 -17.30 -32.81 -22.43
C ARG A 177 -16.84 -31.93 -21.28
N ILE A 178 -17.63 -30.91 -20.97
CA ILE A 178 -17.40 -30.00 -19.84
C ILE A 178 -18.40 -30.31 -18.75
N ASN A 179 -17.90 -30.37 -17.52
CA ASN A 179 -18.71 -30.39 -16.30
C ASN A 179 -18.16 -29.33 -15.34
N LEU A 180 -18.60 -28.09 -15.55
CA LEU A 180 -18.30 -26.95 -14.69
C LEU A 180 -19.54 -26.61 -13.86
N LYS A 181 -19.45 -26.86 -12.56
CA LYS A 181 -20.50 -26.48 -11.61
C LYS A 181 -19.96 -25.44 -10.65
N THR A 182 -20.59 -24.28 -10.65
CA THR A 182 -20.30 -23.17 -9.77
C THR A 182 -21.52 -22.78 -8.98
N GLU A 183 -21.30 -22.16 -7.83
CA GLU A 183 -22.32 -21.77 -6.88
C GLU A 183 -22.15 -20.29 -6.53
N TYR A 184 -23.30 -19.61 -6.39
CA TYR A 184 -23.37 -18.22 -5.94
C TYR A 184 -24.27 -18.16 -4.72
N GLU A 185 -23.77 -17.64 -3.62
CA GLU A 185 -24.51 -17.45 -2.37
C GLU A 185 -24.32 -16.03 -1.84
N PRO A 186 -25.28 -15.49 -1.07
CA PRO A 186 -25.06 -14.25 -0.34
C PRO A 186 -23.83 -14.35 0.56
N GLY A 187 -22.99 -13.33 0.54
CA GLY A 187 -21.80 -13.24 1.38
C GLY A 187 -21.55 -11.81 1.85
N GLU A 188 -20.34 -11.59 2.35
CA GLU A 188 -19.88 -10.28 2.81
C GLU A 188 -18.50 -9.96 2.23
N MET A 189 -18.37 -8.78 1.65
CA MET A 189 -17.06 -8.17 1.41
C MET A 189 -16.54 -7.60 2.72
N LEU A 190 -15.27 -7.89 3.01
CA LEU A 190 -14.60 -7.43 4.23
C LEU A 190 -13.56 -6.38 3.89
N VAL A 191 -13.63 -5.25 4.57
CA VAL A 191 -12.57 -4.24 4.59
C VAL A 191 -12.18 -4.05 6.04
N ALA A 192 -10.90 -3.93 6.33
CA ALA A 192 -10.42 -3.69 7.68
C ALA A 192 -9.53 -2.46 7.72
N HIS A 193 -9.49 -1.80 8.87
CA HIS A 193 -8.45 -0.81 9.13
C HIS A 193 -7.77 -0.98 10.48
N HIS A 194 -6.56 -0.44 10.58
CA HIS A 194 -5.85 -0.25 11.84
C HIS A 194 -5.45 1.21 11.98
N ILE A 195 -5.67 1.80 13.16
CA ILE A 195 -5.35 3.21 13.42
C ILE A 195 -4.24 3.31 14.46
N LYS A 196 -3.17 4.01 14.08
CA LYS A 196 -2.13 4.51 14.98
C LYS A 196 -2.38 5.99 15.23
N PRO A 197 -2.84 6.39 16.44
CA PRO A 197 -3.11 7.80 16.72
C PRO A 197 -1.81 8.62 16.84
N GLY A 198 -1.85 9.82 16.27
CA GLY A 198 -0.84 10.86 16.43
C GLY A 198 -1.26 11.93 17.43
N ARG A 199 -0.55 13.06 17.42
CA ARG A 199 -0.92 14.27 18.19
C ARG A 199 -2.05 15.07 17.52
N SER A 200 -2.28 14.86 16.23
CA SER A 200 -3.33 15.44 15.40
C SER A 200 -4.28 14.36 14.86
N ASP A 201 -5.51 14.74 14.57
CA ASP A 201 -6.50 13.91 13.88
C ASP A 201 -6.29 13.89 12.35
N LYS A 202 -5.44 14.78 11.82
CA LYS A 202 -4.94 14.70 10.45
C LYS A 202 -4.27 13.36 10.20
N THR A 203 -4.76 12.64 9.20
CA THR A 203 -4.44 11.23 9.02
C THR A 203 -3.77 10.98 7.67
N ILE A 204 -2.69 10.19 7.68
CA ILE A 204 -2.05 9.63 6.50
C ILE A 204 -2.58 8.20 6.30
N ILE A 205 -3.10 7.93 5.11
CA ILE A 205 -3.62 6.61 4.74
C ILE A 205 -2.50 5.76 4.12
N LEU A 206 -2.43 4.50 4.49
CA LEU A 206 -1.60 3.49 3.84
C LEU A 206 -2.51 2.33 3.47
N GLN A 207 -2.48 1.89 2.22
CA GLN A 207 -3.36 0.84 1.73
C GLN A 207 -2.61 -0.28 1.03
N SER A 208 -3.11 -1.50 1.19
CA SER A 208 -2.77 -2.63 0.33
C SER A 208 -4.02 -3.48 0.06
N ASN A 209 -4.03 -4.20 -1.08
CA ASN A 209 -5.13 -5.07 -1.50
C ASN A 209 -4.98 -6.50 -0.93
N THR A 210 -6.12 -7.14 -0.64
CA THR A 210 -6.16 -8.50 -0.04
C THR A 210 -7.01 -9.51 -0.83
N CYS A 211 -7.35 -9.22 -2.09
CA CYS A 211 -8.29 -10.00 -2.91
C CYS A 211 -7.65 -10.98 -3.92
N HIS A 212 -6.33 -11.08 -3.93
CA HIS A 212 -5.57 -11.93 -4.86
C HIS A 212 -5.27 -13.30 -4.21
N PRO A 213 -5.94 -14.40 -4.64
CA PRO A 213 -5.79 -15.70 -3.98
C PRO A 213 -4.44 -16.35 -4.28
N HIS A 214 -3.75 -16.78 -3.22
CA HIS A 214 -2.45 -17.46 -3.28
C HIS A 214 -1.30 -16.74 -4.01
N MET A 215 -1.51 -15.49 -4.42
CA MET A 215 -0.48 -14.67 -5.06
C MET A 215 0.32 -13.91 -4.01
N ALA A 216 1.63 -13.77 -4.20
CA ALA A 216 2.51 -13.24 -3.17
C ALA A 216 2.87 -11.79 -3.37
N ASN A 217 3.50 -11.46 -4.50
CA ASN A 217 3.98 -10.13 -4.78
C ASN A 217 2.79 -9.18 -4.97
N ASP A 218 1.82 -9.62 -5.77
CA ASP A 218 0.59 -8.89 -6.03
C ASP A 218 -0.36 -8.99 -4.83
N GLY A 219 -0.28 -7.99 -3.95
CA GLY A 219 -1.08 -7.83 -2.74
C GLY A 219 -0.39 -8.20 -1.42
N PHE A 220 -0.16 -9.50 -1.16
CA PHE A 220 0.19 -9.93 0.21
C PHE A 220 1.58 -9.52 0.69
N ALA A 221 2.56 -9.40 -0.20
CA ALA A 221 3.88 -8.88 0.16
C ALA A 221 3.79 -7.42 0.60
N GLY A 222 2.95 -6.62 -0.06
CA GLY A 222 2.68 -5.25 0.34
C GLY A 222 1.94 -5.13 1.66
N THR A 223 0.91 -5.95 1.83
CA THR A 223 0.21 -6.09 3.12
C THR A 223 1.19 -6.42 4.25
N ALA A 224 2.13 -7.34 4.03
CA ALA A 224 3.15 -7.70 5.01
C ALA A 224 4.09 -6.52 5.34
N VAL A 225 4.57 -5.79 4.34
CA VAL A 225 5.41 -4.59 4.51
C VAL A 225 4.69 -3.53 5.33
N LEU A 226 3.42 -3.23 4.99
CA LEU A 226 2.64 -2.23 5.71
C LEU A 226 2.32 -2.66 7.15
N ILE A 227 2.02 -3.93 7.40
CA ILE A 227 1.84 -4.44 8.77
C ILE A 227 3.08 -4.17 9.62
N ARG A 228 4.28 -4.47 9.09
CA ARG A 228 5.54 -4.20 9.77
C ARG A 228 5.80 -2.70 9.94
N LEU A 229 5.41 -1.89 8.97
CA LEU A 229 5.50 -0.43 9.08
C LEU A 229 4.63 0.10 10.21
N PHE A 230 3.42 -0.42 10.39
CA PHE A 230 2.55 -0.04 11.51
C PHE A 230 3.08 -0.53 12.86
N GLN A 231 3.72 -1.70 12.93
CA GLN A 231 4.42 -2.14 14.13
C GLN A 231 5.61 -1.22 14.47
N TRP A 232 6.34 -0.74 13.47
CA TRP A 232 7.36 0.30 13.67
C TRP A 232 6.74 1.65 14.09
N LEU A 233 5.70 2.14 13.40
CA LEU A 233 4.99 3.38 13.72
C LEU A 233 4.43 3.39 15.15
N ALA A 234 4.01 2.24 15.67
CA ALA A 234 3.54 2.11 17.06
C ALA A 234 4.61 2.44 18.11
N THR A 235 5.90 2.43 17.71
CA THR A 235 7.04 2.84 18.55
C THR A 235 7.44 4.31 18.36
N GLN A 236 6.82 5.01 17.40
CA GLN A 236 7.14 6.40 17.06
C GLN A 236 6.13 7.37 17.68
N ASP A 237 6.63 8.52 18.13
CA ASP A 237 5.80 9.68 18.49
C ASP A 237 5.60 10.54 17.25
N THR A 238 4.38 10.57 16.73
CA THR A 238 4.05 11.20 15.45
C THR A 238 3.03 12.31 15.65
N TYR A 239 3.16 13.38 14.86
CA TYR A 239 2.18 14.42 14.71
C TYR A 239 0.92 13.89 14.03
N TYR A 240 1.06 13.29 12.83
CA TYR A 240 -0.08 12.74 12.12
C TYR A 240 -0.56 11.43 12.74
N SER A 241 -1.85 11.18 12.61
CA SER A 241 -2.40 9.84 12.76
C SER A 241 -2.11 9.03 11.48
N TYR A 242 -1.97 7.73 11.61
CA TYR A 242 -1.76 6.82 10.48
C TYR A 242 -2.87 5.77 10.47
N ARG A 243 -3.37 5.45 9.28
CA ARG A 243 -4.42 4.45 9.09
C ARG A 243 -4.03 3.45 8.01
N LEU A 244 -3.93 2.19 8.39
CA LEU A 244 -3.79 1.07 7.45
C LEU A 244 -5.19 0.69 6.99
N VAL A 245 -5.44 0.66 5.68
CA VAL A 245 -6.67 0.14 5.09
C VAL A 245 -6.33 -1.11 4.30
N LEU A 246 -7.07 -2.20 4.54
CA LEU A 246 -6.88 -3.50 3.91
C LEU A 246 -8.22 -3.96 3.36
N GLY A 247 -8.29 -4.26 2.07
CA GLY A 247 -9.52 -4.74 1.45
C GLY A 247 -9.34 -5.12 0.00
N PRO A 248 -10.42 -5.51 -0.68
CA PRO A 248 -10.36 -5.76 -2.11
C PRO A 248 -10.03 -4.49 -2.88
N GLU A 249 -9.14 -4.63 -3.86
CA GLU A 249 -8.78 -3.57 -4.79
C GLU A 249 -10.03 -2.91 -5.38
N HIS A 250 -10.03 -1.58 -5.47
CA HIS A 250 -11.11 -0.70 -5.92
C HIS A 250 -12.40 -0.82 -5.10
N LEU A 251 -13.10 -1.96 -5.19
CA LEU A 251 -14.43 -2.16 -4.61
C LEU A 251 -14.42 -1.99 -3.09
N GLY A 252 -13.40 -2.50 -2.41
CA GLY A 252 -13.26 -2.33 -0.96
C GLY A 252 -13.21 -0.85 -0.58
N THR A 253 -12.36 -0.08 -1.25
CA THR A 253 -12.18 1.36 -0.99
C THR A 253 -13.42 2.18 -1.33
N VAL A 254 -14.12 1.84 -2.42
CA VAL A 254 -15.36 2.51 -2.84
C VAL A 254 -16.40 2.46 -1.72
N PHE A 255 -16.66 1.26 -1.18
CA PHE A 255 -17.64 1.06 -0.12
C PHE A 255 -17.13 1.55 1.24
N TYR A 256 -15.83 1.45 1.49
CA TYR A 256 -15.19 2.04 2.66
C TYR A 256 -15.43 3.55 2.73
N LEU A 257 -15.15 4.29 1.64
CA LEU A 257 -15.33 5.74 1.59
C LEU A 257 -16.80 6.17 1.61
N ARG A 258 -17.71 5.38 1.02
CA ARG A 258 -19.17 5.64 1.05
C ARG A 258 -19.70 5.81 2.48
N ASP A 259 -19.22 4.98 3.40
CA ASP A 259 -19.73 4.90 4.77
C ASP A 259 -18.98 5.81 5.76
N HIS A 260 -17.92 6.48 5.30
CA HIS A 260 -17.18 7.46 6.10
C HIS A 260 -17.77 8.86 5.95
N SER A 261 -17.76 9.62 7.06
CA SER A 261 -18.24 11.00 7.04
C SER A 261 -17.29 11.91 6.25
N LEU A 262 -17.83 12.96 5.62
CA LEU A 262 -17.01 13.94 4.92
C LEU A 262 -16.02 14.65 5.84
N ASP A 263 -16.38 14.90 7.10
CA ASP A 263 -15.45 15.48 8.09
C ASP A 263 -14.24 14.58 8.33
N GLU A 264 -14.47 13.28 8.40
CA GLU A 264 -13.40 12.30 8.53
C GLU A 264 -12.54 12.22 7.27
N ILE A 265 -13.14 12.17 6.08
CA ILE A 265 -12.40 12.16 4.81
C ILE A 265 -11.59 13.45 4.64
N ASN A 266 -12.13 14.59 5.07
CA ASN A 266 -11.42 15.88 5.07
C ASN A 266 -10.29 15.96 6.12
N SER A 267 -10.16 14.98 7.01
CA SER A 267 -8.99 14.81 7.87
C SER A 267 -7.84 14.07 7.18
N PHE A 268 -8.10 13.34 6.09
CA PHE A 268 -7.08 12.59 5.36
C PHE A 268 -6.24 13.56 4.53
N VAL A 269 -4.96 13.72 4.91
CA VAL A 269 -4.06 14.71 4.29
C VAL A 269 -3.35 14.17 3.06
N CYS A 270 -3.10 12.87 3.03
CA CYS A 270 -2.62 12.12 1.87
C CYS A 270 -2.70 10.61 2.14
N GLY A 271 -2.30 9.81 1.16
CA GLY A 271 -1.97 8.42 1.39
C GLY A 271 -1.02 7.82 0.37
N LEU A 272 -0.76 6.53 0.58
CA LEU A 272 0.05 5.71 -0.31
C LEU A 272 -0.56 4.31 -0.45
N PHE A 273 -0.57 3.82 -1.69
CA PHE A 273 -0.91 2.44 -2.02
C PHE A 273 0.37 1.64 -2.19
N GLU A 274 0.43 0.47 -1.58
CA GLU A 274 1.56 -0.45 -1.68
C GLU A 274 1.09 -1.82 -2.19
N GLU A 275 1.69 -2.22 -3.31
CA GLU A 275 1.70 -3.60 -3.78
C GLU A 275 3.03 -3.95 -4.47
N MET A 276 3.24 -5.24 -4.75
CA MET A 276 4.37 -5.73 -5.56
C MET A 276 5.79 -5.31 -5.11
N PRO A 277 6.15 -5.38 -3.82
CA PRO A 277 7.45 -4.91 -3.34
C PRO A 277 8.64 -5.86 -3.55
N GLY A 278 8.38 -7.13 -3.88
CA GLY A 278 9.30 -8.23 -3.66
C GLY A 278 10.10 -8.71 -4.88
N THR A 279 9.93 -8.11 -6.06
CA THR A 279 10.61 -8.52 -7.30
C THR A 279 11.78 -7.59 -7.66
N GLU A 280 12.53 -7.92 -8.72
CA GLU A 280 13.75 -7.18 -9.13
C GLU A 280 13.48 -5.90 -9.94
N GLY A 281 12.21 -5.57 -10.17
CA GLY A 281 11.83 -4.34 -10.87
C GLY A 281 12.39 -3.08 -10.17
N PRO A 282 12.60 -1.97 -10.91
CA PRO A 282 12.90 -0.70 -10.28
C PRO A 282 11.78 -0.33 -9.31
N LEU A 283 12.14 0.31 -8.20
CA LEU A 283 11.16 0.91 -7.32
C LEU A 283 10.46 2.06 -8.04
N LYS A 284 9.15 2.02 -8.16
CA LYS A 284 8.37 2.98 -8.94
C LYS A 284 7.39 3.69 -8.03
N ALA A 285 7.40 5.02 -8.08
CA ALA A 285 6.37 5.83 -7.44
C ALA A 285 5.60 6.64 -8.48
N THR A 286 4.28 6.65 -8.39
CA THR A 286 3.45 7.56 -9.20
C THR A 286 3.06 8.79 -8.40
N SER A 287 3.05 9.95 -9.02
CA SER A 287 2.63 11.16 -8.32
C SER A 287 1.15 11.12 -7.92
N THR A 288 0.77 11.95 -6.96
CA THR A 288 -0.63 12.35 -6.75
C THR A 288 -1.25 12.94 -8.04
N PHE A 289 -2.58 13.00 -8.12
CA PHE A 289 -3.29 13.39 -9.35
C PHE A 289 -2.85 14.74 -9.92
N LEU A 290 -2.74 15.77 -9.07
CA LEU A 290 -2.27 17.11 -9.48
C LEU A 290 -0.74 17.22 -9.53
N GLY A 291 -0.03 16.31 -8.86
CA GLY A 291 1.40 16.38 -8.61
C GLY A 291 1.82 17.56 -7.72
N GLY A 292 3.05 17.50 -7.23
CA GLY A 292 3.63 18.57 -6.40
C GLY A 292 3.09 18.63 -4.98
N HIS A 293 2.35 17.61 -4.54
CA HIS A 293 1.97 17.46 -3.14
C HIS A 293 3.22 17.16 -2.30
N VAL A 294 3.19 17.48 -0.99
CA VAL A 294 4.34 17.26 -0.08
C VAL A 294 4.74 15.78 -0.03
N VAL A 295 3.76 14.87 -0.17
CA VAL A 295 4.01 13.42 -0.22
C VAL A 295 4.81 13.01 -1.46
N ASP A 296 4.59 13.66 -2.61
CA ASP A 296 5.35 13.40 -3.85
C ASP A 296 6.83 13.71 -3.64
N ALA A 297 7.12 14.88 -3.04
CA ALA A 297 8.48 15.31 -2.75
C ALA A 297 9.15 14.43 -1.67
N ALA A 298 8.39 14.01 -0.65
CA ALA A 298 8.90 13.18 0.43
C ALA A 298 9.32 11.79 -0.08
N ILE A 299 8.47 11.15 -0.89
CA ILE A 299 8.77 9.85 -1.51
C ILE A 299 9.92 9.99 -2.50
N ALA A 300 9.92 11.05 -3.32
CA ALA A 300 11.02 11.30 -4.25
C ALA A 300 12.38 11.46 -3.55
N ASN A 301 12.43 12.19 -2.42
CA ASN A 301 13.65 12.30 -1.62
C ASN A 301 14.05 10.95 -1.01
N ALA A 302 13.09 10.22 -0.44
CA ALA A 302 13.35 8.90 0.15
C ALA A 302 13.90 7.92 -0.89
N MET A 303 13.25 7.76 -2.03
CA MET A 303 13.72 6.88 -3.11
C MET A 303 15.10 7.30 -3.62
N ARG A 304 15.33 8.60 -3.83
CA ARG A 304 16.60 9.10 -4.36
C ARG A 304 17.81 8.74 -3.51
N HIS A 305 17.65 8.73 -2.19
CA HIS A 305 18.76 8.53 -1.27
C HIS A 305 18.78 7.15 -0.60
N HIS A 306 17.68 6.38 -0.69
CA HIS A 306 17.54 5.10 -0.01
C HIS A 306 17.17 3.92 -0.93
N SER A 307 17.05 4.16 -2.24
CA SER A 307 16.88 3.07 -3.21
C SER A 307 18.06 2.97 -4.18
N ARG A 308 18.36 1.74 -4.62
CA ARG A 308 19.42 1.43 -5.59
C ARG A 308 19.03 1.82 -7.01
N ARG A 309 17.76 1.60 -7.36
CA ARG A 309 17.20 1.89 -8.69
C ARG A 309 15.73 2.27 -8.55
N PHE A 310 15.37 3.43 -9.09
CA PHE A 310 14.00 3.91 -9.00
C PHE A 310 13.54 4.70 -10.22
N GLU A 311 12.23 4.82 -10.35
CA GLU A 311 11.52 5.61 -11.35
C GLU A 311 10.39 6.40 -10.68
N ILE A 312 10.20 7.65 -11.09
CA ILE A 312 9.06 8.47 -10.69
C ILE A 312 8.25 8.75 -11.95
N ALA A 313 6.97 8.40 -11.92
CA ALA A 313 6.05 8.55 -13.04
C ALA A 313 4.88 9.46 -12.66
N PRO A 314 4.19 10.07 -13.64
CA PRO A 314 2.93 10.76 -13.38
C PRO A 314 1.87 9.81 -12.80
N TRP A 315 0.85 10.39 -12.17
CA TRP A 315 -0.32 9.68 -11.67
C TRP A 315 -0.85 8.65 -12.66
N ARG A 316 -1.15 7.44 -12.19
CA ARG A 316 -1.67 6.31 -12.99
C ARG A 316 -0.75 5.81 -14.12
N MET A 317 0.52 6.22 -14.14
CA MET A 317 1.54 5.70 -15.08
C MET A 317 2.47 4.66 -14.42
N GLY A 318 1.99 3.99 -13.37
CA GLY A 318 2.60 2.88 -12.63
C GLY A 318 1.87 1.56 -12.91
N ALA A 319 1.67 0.71 -11.92
CA ALA A 319 0.78 -0.44 -12.06
C ALA A 319 -0.70 -0.03 -12.04
N GLY A 320 -1.02 1.02 -11.27
CA GLY A 320 -2.35 1.58 -11.11
C GLY A 320 -3.29 0.71 -10.29
N ASN A 321 -3.89 1.27 -9.25
CA ASN A 321 -4.76 0.56 -8.31
C ASN A 321 -5.75 1.54 -7.64
N ASP A 322 -5.96 1.44 -6.33
CA ASP A 322 -6.89 2.22 -5.53
C ASP A 322 -6.62 3.73 -5.45
N GLU A 323 -5.48 4.24 -5.90
CA GLU A 323 -5.23 5.69 -5.92
C GLU A 323 -6.31 6.45 -6.71
N VAL A 324 -6.96 5.82 -7.69
CA VAL A 324 -8.11 6.41 -8.39
C VAL A 324 -9.34 6.61 -7.52
N VAL A 325 -9.54 5.73 -6.54
CA VAL A 325 -10.72 5.78 -5.68
C VAL A 325 -10.55 6.86 -4.63
N TRP A 326 -9.34 6.99 -4.06
CA TRP A 326 -9.01 8.07 -3.14
C TRP A 326 -9.03 9.45 -3.79
N GLU A 327 -8.52 9.55 -5.01
CA GLU A 327 -8.48 10.80 -5.79
C GLU A 327 -9.80 11.07 -6.54
N ALA A 328 -10.82 10.22 -6.40
CA ALA A 328 -12.09 10.37 -7.10
C ALA A 328 -12.79 11.70 -6.73
N PRO A 329 -13.54 12.32 -7.66
CA PRO A 329 -14.28 13.55 -7.39
C PRO A 329 -15.18 13.43 -6.16
N GLY A 330 -15.13 14.43 -5.28
CA GLY A 330 -15.83 14.42 -3.99
C GLY A 330 -15.03 13.81 -2.84
N TYR A 331 -13.92 13.10 -3.12
CA TYR A 331 -12.93 12.66 -2.14
C TYR A 331 -11.58 13.34 -2.37
N GLU A 332 -10.97 13.26 -3.55
CA GLU A 332 -9.74 13.99 -3.94
C GLU A 332 -8.63 13.98 -2.86
N VAL A 333 -8.42 12.84 -2.20
CA VAL A 333 -7.36 12.65 -1.20
C VAL A 333 -6.05 12.40 -1.96
N PRO A 334 -5.01 13.24 -1.80
CA PRO A 334 -3.75 13.08 -2.53
C PRO A 334 -3.14 11.70 -2.28
N PHE A 335 -2.99 10.87 -3.31
CA PHE A 335 -2.57 9.48 -3.15
C PHE A 335 -1.46 9.08 -4.11
N VAL A 336 -0.41 8.45 -3.58
CA VAL A 336 0.74 7.93 -4.34
C VAL A 336 0.66 6.42 -4.43
N GLU A 337 1.06 5.85 -5.56
CA GLU A 337 1.35 4.42 -5.67
C GLU A 337 2.85 4.19 -5.46
N LEU A 338 3.25 3.16 -4.70
CA LEU A 338 4.64 2.73 -4.56
C LEU A 338 4.74 1.21 -4.79
N THR A 339 5.40 0.80 -5.87
CA THR A 339 5.48 -0.60 -6.31
C THR A 339 6.86 -0.94 -6.87
N ARG A 340 7.15 -2.22 -7.15
CA ARG A 340 8.22 -2.59 -8.10
C ARG A 340 7.63 -3.09 -9.39
N SER A 341 8.00 -2.43 -10.48
CA SER A 341 7.39 -2.67 -11.78
C SER A 341 8.39 -2.44 -12.91
N GLU A 342 8.59 -3.44 -13.76
CA GLU A 342 9.32 -3.35 -15.01
C GLU A 342 8.57 -2.52 -16.07
N SER A 343 7.24 -2.64 -16.11
CA SER A 343 6.37 -1.90 -17.03
C SER A 343 4.95 -1.78 -16.49
N ILE A 344 4.14 -0.90 -17.10
CA ILE A 344 2.73 -0.70 -16.75
C ILE A 344 1.92 -1.98 -17.04
N GLU A 345 2.11 -2.58 -18.22
CA GLU A 345 1.31 -3.73 -18.68
C GLU A 345 1.75 -5.07 -18.06
N GLN A 346 3.03 -5.19 -17.75
CA GLN A 346 3.63 -6.38 -17.17
C GLN A 346 4.61 -5.93 -16.07
N PRO A 347 4.15 -5.76 -14.82
CA PRO A 347 4.99 -5.30 -13.71
C PRO A 347 6.15 -6.26 -13.41
N PHE A 348 5.89 -7.56 -13.49
CA PHE A 348 6.90 -8.62 -13.40
C PHE A 348 6.43 -9.85 -14.14
N ARG A 349 7.33 -10.79 -14.44
CA ARG A 349 7.06 -11.93 -15.33
C ARG A 349 5.90 -12.82 -14.87
N GLU A 350 5.78 -13.11 -13.58
CA GLU A 350 4.79 -14.02 -13.01
C GLU A 350 3.47 -13.34 -12.61
N TYR A 351 3.31 -12.04 -12.89
CA TYR A 351 2.13 -11.24 -12.55
C TYR A 351 0.82 -11.91 -13.03
N HIS A 352 -0.22 -11.85 -12.19
CA HIS A 352 -1.51 -12.49 -12.43
C HIS A 352 -1.42 -13.99 -12.77
N SER A 353 -0.55 -14.74 -12.08
CA SER A 353 -0.42 -16.17 -12.30
C SER A 353 -0.14 -16.96 -11.03
N SER A 354 -0.36 -18.28 -11.06
CA SER A 354 -0.04 -19.18 -9.95
C SER A 354 1.46 -19.27 -9.63
N LEU A 355 2.31 -18.70 -10.48
CA LEU A 355 3.75 -18.65 -10.24
C LEU A 355 4.14 -17.46 -9.36
N ASP A 356 3.24 -16.47 -9.17
CA ASP A 356 3.42 -15.43 -8.16
C ASP A 356 3.32 -16.04 -6.76
N SER A 357 4.44 -16.57 -6.28
CA SER A 357 4.53 -17.32 -5.04
C SER A 357 5.57 -16.68 -4.12
N PRO A 358 5.54 -16.96 -2.81
CA PRO A 358 6.54 -16.42 -1.90
C PRO A 358 7.98 -16.78 -2.27
N GLY A 359 8.19 -17.82 -3.08
CA GLY A 359 9.52 -18.19 -3.59
C GLY A 359 10.14 -17.16 -4.54
N LEU A 360 9.35 -16.24 -5.11
CA LEU A 360 9.85 -15.14 -5.94
C LEU A 360 10.46 -13.98 -5.15
N MET A 361 10.16 -13.90 -3.85
CA MET A 361 10.43 -12.71 -3.04
C MET A 361 11.93 -12.53 -2.79
N ASN A 362 12.46 -11.38 -3.17
CA ASN A 362 13.77 -10.91 -2.75
C ASN A 362 13.66 -10.11 -1.45
N VAL A 363 14.27 -10.64 -0.38
CA VAL A 363 14.25 -10.03 0.96
C VAL A 363 14.94 -8.66 0.99
N ASP A 364 16.00 -8.45 0.20
CA ASP A 364 16.66 -7.14 0.12
C ASP A 364 15.74 -6.08 -0.50
N GLN A 365 14.92 -6.49 -1.47
CA GLN A 365 13.97 -5.60 -2.13
C GLN A 365 12.81 -5.20 -1.20
N LEU A 366 12.36 -6.14 -0.36
CA LEU A 366 11.38 -5.90 0.72
C LEU A 366 11.96 -4.98 1.81
N ASN A 367 13.24 -5.16 2.18
CA ASN A 367 13.92 -4.28 3.13
C ASN A 367 14.07 -2.86 2.58
N GLU A 368 14.45 -2.73 1.31
CA GLU A 368 14.63 -1.43 0.66
C GLU A 368 13.32 -0.62 0.63
N ILE A 369 12.20 -1.24 0.25
CA ILE A 369 10.91 -0.52 0.22
C ILE A 369 10.46 -0.12 1.64
N PHE A 370 10.69 -0.99 2.62
CA PHE A 370 10.38 -0.69 4.02
C PHE A 370 11.19 0.51 4.53
N ASP A 371 12.47 0.58 4.18
CA ASP A 371 13.32 1.72 4.52
C ASP A 371 12.89 3.00 3.80
N VAL A 372 12.51 2.94 2.52
CA VAL A 372 11.94 4.07 1.78
C VAL A 372 10.64 4.58 2.43
N LEU A 373 9.75 3.68 2.83
CA LEU A 373 8.52 4.04 3.55
C LEU A 373 8.82 4.71 4.89
N LYS A 374 9.76 4.17 5.67
CA LYS A 374 10.20 4.81 6.93
C LYS A 374 10.79 6.19 6.71
N GLN A 375 11.63 6.37 5.69
CA GLN A 375 12.23 7.66 5.37
C GLN A 375 11.20 8.67 4.87
N THR A 376 10.16 8.19 4.18
CA THR A 376 9.00 9.01 3.81
C THR A 376 8.27 9.50 5.05
N VAL A 377 7.95 8.60 6.00
CA VAL A 377 7.33 8.97 7.28
C VAL A 377 8.20 9.98 8.05
N ILE A 378 9.51 9.72 8.19
CA ILE A 378 10.46 10.62 8.87
C ILE A 378 10.47 12.01 8.22
N THR A 379 10.40 12.04 6.89
CA THR A 379 10.36 13.29 6.12
C THR A 379 9.07 14.07 6.40
N LEU A 380 7.91 13.42 6.33
CA LEU A 380 6.62 14.06 6.56
C LEU A 380 6.47 14.56 8.02
N GLU A 381 6.98 13.79 8.98
CA GLU A 381 6.94 14.12 10.41
C GLU A 381 7.97 15.17 10.83
N GLY A 382 9.08 15.28 10.09
CA GLY A 382 10.16 16.24 10.36
C GLY A 382 10.08 17.53 9.57
N ASN A 383 9.17 17.65 8.59
CA ASN A 383 9.20 18.79 7.68
C ASN A 383 8.80 20.09 8.39
N ALA A 384 9.76 21.01 8.50
CA ALA A 384 9.61 22.24 9.26
C ALA A 384 10.15 23.42 8.45
N VAL A 385 9.75 24.64 8.82
CA VAL A 385 10.40 25.87 8.37
C VAL A 385 11.41 26.36 9.40
N MET A 386 12.49 26.98 8.95
CA MET A 386 13.55 27.51 9.83
C MET A 386 13.39 29.02 10.03
N HIS A 387 13.20 29.47 11.28
CA HIS A 387 13.17 30.90 11.62
C HIS A 387 14.52 31.37 12.16
N ARG A 388 15.15 32.31 11.45
CA ARG A 388 16.44 32.90 11.85
C ARG A 388 16.35 33.76 13.11
N LYS A 389 17.35 33.64 14.01
CA LYS A 389 17.51 34.44 15.24
C LYS A 389 18.73 35.37 15.26
N PHE A 390 19.33 35.62 14.11
CA PHE A 390 20.53 36.45 13.95
C PHE A 390 20.45 37.32 12.70
N ASN A 391 21.39 38.28 12.58
CA ASN A 391 21.60 39.09 11.38
C ASN A 391 23.03 38.87 10.85
N GLY A 392 23.20 38.97 9.53
CA GLY A 392 24.50 38.82 8.87
C GLY A 392 24.94 37.37 8.69
N LEU A 393 26.22 37.20 8.33
CA LEU A 393 26.85 35.90 8.09
C LEU A 393 27.43 35.34 9.40
N ILE A 394 27.07 34.10 9.74
CA ILE A 394 27.63 33.40 10.91
C ILE A 394 28.88 32.64 10.49
N CYS A 395 29.96 32.77 11.26
CA CYS A 395 31.18 31.98 11.09
C CYS A 395 30.95 30.56 11.66
N LEU A 396 30.48 29.64 10.81
CA LEU A 396 30.13 28.27 11.21
C LEU A 396 31.32 27.47 11.79
N SER A 397 32.55 27.80 11.38
CA SER A 397 33.78 27.14 11.83
C SER A 397 34.29 27.67 13.17
N ASN A 398 33.70 28.73 13.71
CA ASN A 398 34.07 29.19 15.04
C ASN A 398 33.75 28.09 16.07
N PRO A 399 34.69 27.70 16.96
CA PRO A 399 34.48 26.65 17.96
C PRO A 399 33.25 26.85 18.86
N LYS A 400 32.75 28.08 18.99
CA LYS A 400 31.49 28.38 19.68
C LYS A 400 30.30 27.65 19.01
N PHE A 401 30.25 27.69 17.68
CA PHE A 401 29.18 27.11 16.90
C PHE A 401 29.51 25.69 16.48
N ASP A 402 30.70 25.46 15.91
CA ASP A 402 31.17 24.16 15.44
C ASP A 402 30.13 23.47 14.53
N LEU A 403 29.74 24.20 13.48
CA LEU A 403 28.72 23.78 12.51
C LEU A 403 29.27 23.70 11.09
N TYR A 404 30.55 23.99 10.87
CA TYR A 404 31.09 23.98 9.52
C TYR A 404 31.24 22.54 9.00
N MET A 405 30.66 22.27 7.82
CA MET A 405 30.91 21.06 7.07
C MET A 405 32.11 21.30 6.15
N GLU A 406 33.12 20.44 6.25
CA GLU A 406 34.34 20.57 5.47
C GLU A 406 34.07 20.44 3.96
N ARG A 407 34.82 21.23 3.19
CA ARG A 407 34.79 21.27 1.73
C ARG A 407 36.13 20.89 1.12
N PRO A 408 36.17 20.48 -0.17
CA PRO A 408 37.40 20.37 -0.92
C PRO A 408 38.19 21.67 -0.88
N ASP A 409 39.50 21.51 -0.71
CA ASP A 409 40.43 22.62 -0.73
C ASP A 409 41.25 22.52 -2.02
N PRO A 410 41.29 23.58 -2.85
CA PRO A 410 42.01 23.54 -4.12
C PRO A 410 43.53 23.41 -3.93
N THR A 411 44.04 23.62 -2.72
CA THR A 411 45.46 23.61 -2.39
C THR A 411 45.89 22.42 -1.53
N VAL A 412 44.94 21.82 -0.80
CA VAL A 412 45.22 20.70 0.12
C VAL A 412 44.34 19.50 -0.26
N PRO A 413 44.94 18.36 -0.66
CA PRO A 413 44.20 17.12 -0.84
C PRO A 413 43.55 16.72 0.50
N LYS A 414 42.23 16.62 0.51
CA LYS A 414 41.45 16.14 1.66
C LYS A 414 40.76 14.84 1.29
N ASN A 415 40.72 13.90 2.23
CA ASN A 415 39.96 12.67 2.05
C ASN A 415 38.52 12.90 2.55
N ILE A 416 37.66 13.39 1.64
CA ILE A 416 36.27 13.76 1.94
C ILE A 416 35.34 13.12 0.91
N SER A 417 34.08 12.90 1.31
CA SER A 417 33.05 12.30 0.45
C SER A 417 32.69 13.18 -0.73
N GLU A 418 32.24 12.57 -1.82
CA GLU A 418 31.71 13.28 -3.00
C GLU A 418 30.54 14.23 -2.64
N ASP A 419 29.71 13.86 -1.66
CA ASP A 419 28.63 14.73 -1.16
C ASP A 419 29.12 16.02 -0.48
N SER A 420 30.42 16.14 -0.17
CA SER A 420 30.99 17.34 0.48
C SER A 420 30.77 18.61 -0.35
N GLU A 421 30.75 18.50 -1.68
CA GLU A 421 30.43 19.64 -2.56
C GLU A 421 28.94 20.04 -2.47
N LYS A 422 28.01 19.09 -2.37
CA LYS A 422 26.58 19.39 -2.18
C LYS A 422 26.33 20.09 -0.85
N TRP A 423 26.91 19.57 0.23
CA TRP A 423 26.89 20.22 1.54
C TRP A 423 27.58 21.59 1.49
N GLY A 424 28.67 21.70 0.75
CA GLY A 424 29.36 22.95 0.52
C GLY A 424 28.43 23.98 -0.11
N HIS A 425 27.82 23.66 -1.24
CA HIS A 425 26.86 24.53 -1.92
C HIS A 425 25.69 24.94 -1.01
N LEU A 426 25.15 24.00 -0.21
CA LEU A 426 24.16 24.31 0.82
C LEU A 426 24.65 25.43 1.74
N LEU A 427 25.86 25.35 2.30
CA LEU A 427 26.37 26.35 3.25
C LEU A 427 26.51 27.76 2.65
N ASP A 428 26.70 27.90 1.33
CA ASP A 428 26.74 29.21 0.66
C ASP A 428 25.36 29.89 0.64
N CYS A 429 24.30 29.08 0.63
CA CYS A 429 22.91 29.54 0.54
C CYS A 429 22.15 29.46 1.88
N LEU A 430 22.62 28.62 2.82
CA LEU A 430 21.87 28.11 3.96
C LEU A 430 21.12 29.19 4.74
N PHE A 431 21.81 30.27 5.10
CA PHE A 431 21.23 31.33 5.92
C PHE A 431 20.11 32.10 5.23
N ARG A 432 20.00 32.04 3.89
CA ARG A 432 18.90 32.65 3.13
C ARG A 432 17.63 31.81 3.17
N TYR A 433 17.72 30.50 3.38
CA TYR A 433 16.57 29.62 3.58
C TYR A 433 15.98 29.73 4.99
N PHE A 434 16.66 30.37 5.94
CA PHE A 434 16.12 30.63 7.29
C PHE A 434 15.13 31.79 7.29
N ASP A 435 14.20 31.79 6.35
CA ASP A 435 13.23 32.86 6.08
C ASP A 435 11.85 32.61 6.71
N GLY A 436 11.67 31.46 7.38
CA GLY A 436 10.41 31.03 7.97
C GLY A 436 9.36 30.58 6.93
N LYS A 437 9.76 30.33 5.68
CA LYS A 437 8.88 29.91 4.58
C LYS A 437 9.39 28.69 3.83
N THR A 438 10.70 28.63 3.55
CA THR A 438 11.30 27.46 2.91
C THR A 438 11.35 26.31 3.90
N THR A 439 10.81 25.15 3.51
CA THR A 439 10.81 23.96 4.36
C THR A 439 12.14 23.21 4.26
N ILE A 440 12.44 22.35 5.24
CA ILE A 440 13.61 21.46 5.20
C ILE A 440 13.57 20.58 3.94
N LEU A 441 12.39 20.08 3.56
CA LEU A 441 12.23 19.24 2.37
C LEU A 441 12.49 20.03 1.07
N ASP A 442 12.11 21.30 1.00
CA ASP A 442 12.45 22.15 -0.16
C ASP A 442 13.96 22.30 -0.31
N VAL A 443 14.67 22.53 0.80
CA VAL A 443 16.13 22.64 0.82
C VAL A 443 16.78 21.31 0.47
N ALA A 444 16.31 20.19 1.04
CA ALA A 444 16.81 18.86 0.76
C ALA A 444 16.66 18.52 -0.74
N THR A 445 15.51 18.84 -1.32
CA THR A 445 15.22 18.62 -2.74
C THR A 445 16.11 19.50 -3.63
N GLN A 446 16.25 20.78 -3.30
CA GLN A 446 17.03 21.72 -4.10
C GLN A 446 18.54 21.39 -4.11
N HIS A 447 19.08 20.88 -3.00
CA HIS A 447 20.50 20.58 -2.85
C HIS A 447 20.84 19.09 -3.03
N ASP A 448 19.86 18.26 -3.40
CA ASP A 448 20.03 16.82 -3.57
C ASP A 448 20.65 16.15 -2.34
N LEU A 449 20.07 16.42 -1.16
CA LEU A 449 20.52 15.90 0.13
C LEU A 449 19.45 15.01 0.77
N PRO A 450 19.86 13.94 1.48
CA PRO A 450 18.94 13.15 2.27
C PRO A 450 18.31 13.99 3.37
N PHE A 451 16.97 14.03 3.40
CA PHE A 451 16.20 14.85 4.33
C PHE A 451 16.63 14.66 5.78
N GLU A 452 16.78 13.41 6.22
CA GLU A 452 17.11 13.07 7.61
C GLU A 452 18.47 13.66 8.04
N ALA A 453 19.46 13.61 7.16
CA ALA A 453 20.78 14.18 7.44
C ALA A 453 20.72 15.70 7.56
N LEU A 454 19.99 16.36 6.67
CA LEU A 454 19.78 17.81 6.71
C LEU A 454 19.01 18.22 7.97
N HIS A 455 17.94 17.49 8.31
CA HIS A 455 17.15 17.76 9.51
C HIS A 455 18.01 17.67 10.78
N ARG A 456 18.79 16.59 10.96
CA ARG A 456 19.74 16.46 12.09
C ARG A 456 20.77 17.58 12.13
N TYR A 457 21.27 17.99 10.96
CA TYR A 457 22.21 19.10 10.89
C TYR A 457 21.57 20.43 11.34
N LEU A 458 20.32 20.70 10.93
CA LEU A 458 19.58 21.89 11.32
C LEU A 458 19.16 21.91 12.80
N GLN A 459 18.92 20.74 13.42
CA GLN A 459 18.69 20.64 14.86
C GLN A 459 19.88 21.20 15.66
N ARG A 460 21.12 20.99 15.19
CA ARG A 460 22.32 21.60 15.82
C ARG A 460 22.30 23.14 15.74
N PHE A 461 21.70 23.74 14.70
CA PHE A 461 21.52 25.20 14.64
C PHE A 461 20.51 25.68 15.67
N GLU A 462 19.43 24.93 15.87
CA GLU A 462 18.43 25.23 16.88
C GLU A 462 19.01 25.12 18.31
N GLU A 463 19.77 24.07 18.59
CA GLU A 463 20.49 23.87 19.87
C GLU A 463 21.45 25.03 20.18
N LYS A 464 22.11 25.58 19.15
CA LYS A 464 22.99 26.75 19.28
C LYS A 464 22.23 28.07 19.34
N GLY A 465 20.90 28.05 19.31
CA GLY A 465 20.03 29.23 19.37
C GLY A 465 20.06 30.10 18.12
N LEU A 466 20.57 29.59 17.00
CA LEU A 466 20.68 30.34 15.74
C LEU A 466 19.37 30.36 14.96
N ILE A 467 18.56 29.31 15.12
CA ILE A 467 17.23 29.20 14.52
C ILE A 467 16.19 28.72 15.53
N SER A 468 14.93 28.70 15.12
CA SER A 468 13.90 27.81 15.67
C SER A 468 13.19 27.10 14.52
N LEU A 469 12.87 25.83 14.71
CA LEU A 469 12.12 25.01 13.78
C LEU A 469 10.63 25.08 14.13
N SER A 470 9.81 25.31 13.11
CA SER A 470 8.35 25.25 13.22
C SER A 470 7.82 24.18 12.28
N PHE A 471 7.23 23.12 12.83
CA PHE A 471 6.62 22.05 12.04
C PHE A 471 5.59 22.60 11.05
N GLN A 472 5.65 22.13 9.81
CA GLN A 472 4.74 22.56 8.75
C GLN A 472 3.72 21.45 8.48
N GLU A 473 2.51 21.60 9.04
CA GLU A 473 1.40 20.69 8.75
C GLU A 473 1.06 20.71 7.25
N MET A 474 0.83 19.53 6.68
CA MET A 474 0.41 19.34 5.29
C MET A 474 -0.99 19.93 5.09
N PRO A 475 -1.18 20.78 4.07
CA PRO A 475 -2.49 21.33 3.79
C PRO A 475 -3.42 20.25 3.22
N ARG A 476 -4.70 20.33 3.58
CA ARG A 476 -5.76 19.61 2.87
C ARG A 476 -6.53 20.56 1.97
N VAL A 477 -6.51 20.34 0.66
CA VAL A 477 -7.30 21.11 -0.30
C VAL A 477 -8.79 20.92 0.00
N LYS A 478 -9.56 22.01 -0.04
CA LYS A 478 -11.02 21.94 0.12
C LYS A 478 -11.64 21.29 -1.11
N VAL A 479 -12.39 20.23 -0.87
CA VAL A 479 -13.11 19.47 -1.89
C VAL A 479 -14.51 20.05 -2.05
N VAL A 480 -15.01 20.05 -3.29
CA VAL A 480 -16.41 20.38 -3.57
C VAL A 480 -17.22 19.10 -3.46
N HIS A 481 -18.16 19.07 -2.52
CA HIS A 481 -19.15 18.00 -2.39
C HIS A 481 -20.46 18.43 -3.04
N VAL A 482 -21.14 17.51 -3.73
CA VAL A 482 -22.43 17.74 -4.43
C VAL A 482 -23.58 17.17 -3.63
#